data_AF-A0A9D9MD69-F1
#
_entry.id   AF-A0A9D9MD69-F1
#
_cell.length_a   1.000
_cell.length_b   1.000
_cell.length_c   1.000
_cell.angle_alpha   90.00
_cell.angle_beta   90.00
_cell.angle_gamma   90.00
#
_symmetry.space_group_name_H-M   'P 1'
#
loop_
_entity.id
_entity.type
_entity.pdbx_description
1 polymer ?
#
loop_
_entity_poly.entity_id
_entity_poly.type
_entity_poly.pdbx_seq_one_letter_code
_entity_poly.pdbx_strand_id
1 'polypeptide(L)'
;MKLRGILSSLFLLAALAVAAKPARPGVHTFAQPDGTTFRARLTGDEFSKRLLLEDGCAVVQDADGFYCYAAVDSRGRSVSSGRRVGERVDAAVKAASRRAP
;
A
#
# COMPACT_ATOMS: atom_id res chain seq x y z
N MET A 1 -34.84 -39.77 -8.45
CA MET A 1 -34.61 -38.37 -7.96
C MET A 1 -33.80 -38.49 -6.68
N LYS A 2 -32.59 -38.00 -6.43
CA LYS A 2 -31.72 -36.96 -7.01
C LYS A 2 -30.26 -37.23 -6.54
N LEU A 3 -29.60 -38.31 -6.99
CA LEU A 3 -28.21 -38.61 -6.53
C LEU A 3 -27.14 -37.85 -7.34
N ARG A 4 -27.51 -37.28 -8.49
CA ARG A 4 -26.61 -36.55 -9.39
C ARG A 4 -26.26 -35.12 -8.95
N GLY A 5 -27.01 -34.55 -8.00
CA GLY A 5 -26.82 -33.17 -7.55
C GLY A 5 -25.77 -33.01 -6.44
N ILE A 6 -25.46 -34.08 -5.69
CA ILE A 6 -24.60 -34.00 -4.50
C ILE A 6 -23.12 -33.93 -4.89
N LEU A 7 -22.73 -34.56 -6.00
CA LEU A 7 -21.35 -34.56 -6.48
C LEU A 7 -20.91 -33.17 -7.00
N SER A 8 -21.83 -32.40 -7.59
CA SER A 8 -21.56 -31.03 -8.06
C SER A 8 -21.43 -30.02 -6.91
N SER A 9 -22.14 -30.21 -5.80
CA SER A 9 -22.05 -29.33 -4.63
C SER A 9 -20.74 -29.47 -3.85
N LEU A 10 -20.10 -30.65 -3.88
CA LEU A 10 -18.83 -30.88 -3.16
C LEU A 10 -17.64 -30.23 -3.87
N PHE A 11 -17.71 -30.06 -5.20
CA PHE A 11 -16.65 -29.41 -5.98
C PHE A 11 -16.58 -27.90 -5.77
N LEU A 12 -17.72 -27.26 -5.42
CA LEU A 12 -17.78 -25.81 -5.20
C LEU A 12 -17.13 -25.37 -3.87
N LEU A 13 -17.05 -26.27 -2.88
CA LEU A 13 -16.45 -25.96 -1.57
C LEU A 13 -14.92 -25.97 -1.59
N ALA A 14 -14.30 -26.69 -2.54
CA ALA A 14 -12.84 -26.80 -2.64
C ALA A 14 -12.16 -25.56 -3.26
N ALA A 15 -12.93 -24.69 -3.93
CA ALA A 15 -12.39 -23.50 -4.61
C ALA A 15 -12.11 -22.30 -3.67
N LEU A 16 -12.48 -22.38 -2.39
CA LEU A 16 -12.31 -21.29 -1.43
C LEU A 16 -10.93 -21.27 -0.74
N ALA A 17 -10.05 -22.22 -1.05
CA ALA A 17 -8.69 -22.26 -0.51
C ALA A 17 -7.74 -21.33 -1.27
N VAL A 18 -8.02 -20.02 -1.26
CA VAL A 18 -7.07 -19.00 -1.71
C VAL A 18 -6.03 -18.82 -0.62
N ALA A 19 -4.81 -19.29 -0.87
CA ALA A 19 -3.69 -19.07 0.04
C ALA A 19 -3.22 -17.60 -0.08
N ALA A 20 -3.45 -16.80 0.96
CA ALA A 20 -2.85 -15.48 1.08
C ALA A 20 -1.33 -15.61 1.12
N LYS A 21 -0.62 -14.89 0.24
CA LYS A 21 0.84 -14.98 0.17
C LYS A 21 1.39 -13.98 1.19
N PRO A 22 2.22 -14.41 2.16
CA PRO A 22 2.80 -13.48 3.12
C PRO A 22 3.52 -12.34 2.40
N ALA A 23 3.15 -11.09 2.73
CA ALA A 23 3.86 -9.91 2.26
C ALA A 23 5.33 -10.06 2.65
N ARG A 24 6.26 -9.93 1.69
CA ARG A 24 7.71 -10.03 1.93
C ARG A 24 8.09 -9.01 3.01
N PRO A 25 8.39 -9.41 4.25
CA PRO A 25 8.65 -8.46 5.31
C PRO A 25 10.00 -7.79 5.07
N GLY A 26 10.04 -6.47 5.00
CA GLY A 26 11.32 -5.76 4.93
C GLY A 26 11.24 -4.33 4.42
N VAL A 27 12.35 -3.61 4.59
CA VAL A 27 12.60 -2.32 3.97
C VAL A 27 13.23 -2.56 2.59
N HIS A 28 12.63 -1.99 1.55
CA HIS A 28 13.08 -2.07 0.18
C HIS A 28 13.53 -0.70 -0.33
N THR A 29 14.42 -0.71 -1.33
CA THR A 29 14.83 0.49 -2.05
C THR A 29 13.86 0.73 -3.20
N PHE A 30 13.36 1.95 -3.31
CA PHE A 30 12.48 2.43 -4.37
C PHE A 30 13.18 3.55 -5.14
N ALA A 31 12.95 3.60 -6.45
CA ALA A 31 13.44 4.66 -7.31
C ALA A 31 12.36 5.72 -7.53
N GLN A 32 12.77 6.97 -7.59
CA GLN A 32 11.99 8.07 -8.13
C GLN A 32 12.17 8.16 -9.65
N PRO A 33 11.29 8.88 -10.36
CA PRO A 33 11.42 9.10 -11.81
C PRO A 33 12.76 9.74 -12.23
N ASP A 34 13.39 10.53 -11.37
CA ASP A 34 14.70 11.16 -11.61
C ASP A 34 15.90 10.24 -11.32
N GLY A 35 15.65 8.99 -10.92
CA GLY A 35 16.68 8.01 -10.59
C GLY A 35 17.22 8.09 -9.16
N THR A 36 16.83 9.11 -8.37
CA THR A 36 17.14 9.10 -6.94
C THR A 36 16.39 7.97 -6.24
N THR A 37 16.89 7.54 -5.08
CA THR A 37 16.32 6.39 -4.37
C THR A 37 15.99 6.71 -2.92
N PHE A 38 15.01 6.00 -2.38
CA PHE A 38 14.65 6.05 -0.97
C PHE A 38 14.28 4.66 -0.45
N ARG A 39 14.26 4.51 0.88
CA ARG A 39 13.97 3.25 1.55
C ARG A 39 12.59 3.30 2.20
N ALA A 40 11.78 2.28 1.95
CA ALA A 40 10.44 2.17 2.52
C ALA A 40 10.04 0.70 2.73
N ARG A 41 9.13 0.48 3.67
CA ARG A 41 8.50 -0.81 3.95
C ARG A 41 7.12 -0.84 3.30
N LEU A 42 6.87 -1.88 2.50
CA LEU A 42 5.51 -2.20 2.05
C LEU A 42 4.79 -2.96 3.17
N THR A 43 3.63 -2.49 3.59
CA THR A 43 2.82 -3.11 4.64
C THR A 43 1.42 -3.38 4.17
N GLY A 44 0.73 -4.30 4.86
CA GLY A 44 -0.66 -4.63 4.63
C GLY A 44 -0.84 -5.92 3.83
N ASP A 45 -2.03 -6.13 3.31
CA ASP A 45 -2.45 -7.34 2.61
C ASP A 45 -2.80 -7.05 1.14
N GLU A 46 -3.43 -8.00 0.45
CA GLU A 46 -3.82 -7.85 -0.94
C GLU A 46 -4.87 -6.74 -1.17
N PHE A 47 -5.64 -6.39 -0.15
CA PHE A 47 -6.73 -5.41 -0.22
C PHE A 47 -6.33 -4.02 0.29
N SER A 48 -5.29 -3.93 1.12
CA SER A 48 -4.80 -2.67 1.67
C SER A 48 -3.28 -2.68 1.73
N LYS A 49 -2.65 -1.87 0.87
CA LYS A 49 -1.18 -1.72 0.82
C LYS A 49 -0.78 -0.31 1.16
N ARG A 50 0.22 -0.20 2.04
CA ARG A 50 0.82 1.08 2.43
C ARG A 50 2.32 1.04 2.22
N LEU A 51 2.88 2.12 1.72
CA LEU A 51 4.31 2.31 1.63
C LEU A 51 4.74 3.29 2.72
N LEU A 52 5.54 2.81 3.68
CA LEU A 52 5.97 3.58 4.83
C LEU A 52 7.48 3.81 4.78
N LEU A 53 7.93 5.05 4.93
CA LEU A 53 9.34 5.34 5.18
C LEU A 53 9.78 4.70 6.52
N GLU A 54 11.09 4.60 6.73
CA GLU A 54 11.64 4.07 7.98
C GLU A 54 11.21 4.87 9.22
N ASP A 55 10.91 6.16 9.04
CA ASP A 55 10.39 7.00 10.11
C ASP A 55 8.87 6.83 10.34
N GLY A 56 8.17 6.04 9.52
CA GLY A 56 6.73 5.76 9.64
C GLY A 56 5.82 6.71 8.85
N CYS A 57 6.37 7.65 8.08
CA CYS A 57 5.60 8.48 7.16
C CYS A 57 5.05 7.64 6.00
N ALA A 58 3.75 7.72 5.72
CA ALA A 58 3.16 7.11 4.54
C ALA A 58 3.45 7.93 3.28
N VAL A 59 3.68 7.26 2.15
CA VAL A 59 3.98 7.89 0.86
C VAL A 59 3.05 7.35 -0.23
N VAL A 60 2.74 8.22 -1.20
CA VAL A 60 1.92 7.91 -2.37
C VAL A 60 2.56 8.50 -3.61
N GLN A 61 2.28 7.96 -4.79
CA GLN A 61 2.72 8.58 -6.04
C GLN A 61 1.78 9.73 -6.42
N ASP A 62 2.36 10.83 -6.91
CA ASP A 62 1.62 11.86 -7.62
C ASP A 62 1.37 11.48 -9.09
N ALA A 63 0.76 12.40 -9.84
CA ALA A 63 0.44 12.19 -11.25
C ALA A 63 1.68 12.02 -12.15
N ASP A 64 2.84 12.52 -11.72
CA ASP A 64 4.11 12.44 -12.45
C ASP A 64 4.93 11.20 -12.04
N GLY A 65 4.40 10.37 -11.12
CA GLY A 65 5.03 9.16 -10.64
C GLY A 65 6.06 9.37 -9.52
N PHE A 66 6.23 10.60 -9.02
CA PHE A 66 7.08 10.86 -7.88
C PHE A 66 6.42 10.40 -6.59
N TYR A 67 7.20 9.73 -5.73
CA TYR A 67 6.74 9.41 -4.39
C TYR A 67 6.78 10.66 -3.51
N CYS A 68 5.61 11.06 -3.04
CA CYS A 68 5.39 12.19 -2.16
C CYS A 68 4.89 11.72 -0.79
N TYR A 69 5.11 12.55 0.24
CA TYR A 69 4.47 12.35 1.54
C TYR A 69 2.94 12.33 1.35
N ALA A 70 2.27 11.35 1.94
CA ALA A 70 0.81 11.26 1.90
C ALA A 70 0.16 12.37 2.74
N ALA A 71 -0.96 12.88 2.26
CA ALA A 71 -1.93 13.68 2.98
C ALA A 71 -3.29 13.00 2.90
N VAL A 72 -4.27 13.51 3.66
CA VAL A 72 -5.63 12.96 3.66
C VAL A 72 -6.57 14.02 3.11
N ASP A 73 -7.37 13.67 2.10
CA ASP A 73 -8.39 14.57 1.57
C ASP A 73 -9.65 14.63 2.46
N SER A 74 -10.61 15.48 2.10
CA SER A 74 -11.87 15.64 2.86
C SER A 74 -12.74 14.37 2.90
N ARG A 75 -12.41 13.35 2.09
CA ARG A 75 -13.10 12.05 2.03
C ARG A 75 -12.31 10.95 2.74
N GLY A 76 -11.23 11.28 3.44
CA GLY A 76 -10.41 10.30 4.15
C GLY A 76 -9.46 9.50 3.26
N ARG A 77 -9.24 9.92 2.00
CA ARG A 77 -8.38 9.19 1.06
C ARG A 77 -6.96 9.72 1.12
N SER A 78 -5.99 8.80 1.04
CA SER A 78 -4.57 9.15 0.91
C SER A 78 -4.31 9.79 -0.46
N VAL A 79 -3.81 11.01 -0.45
CA VAL A 79 -3.48 11.82 -1.64
C VAL A 79 -2.06 12.38 -1.52
N SER A 80 -1.46 12.78 -2.63
CA SER A 80 -0.12 13.41 -2.59
C SER A 80 -0.18 14.76 -1.89
N SER A 81 0.76 15.03 -0.99
CA SER A 81 0.98 16.37 -0.44
C SER A 81 1.74 17.31 -1.39
N GLY A 82 2.25 16.79 -2.51
CA GLY A 82 3.15 17.51 -3.42
C GLY A 82 4.58 17.70 -2.89
N ARG A 83 4.90 17.19 -1.70
CA ARG A 83 6.25 17.22 -1.13
C ARG A 83 6.94 15.88 -1.36
N ARG A 84 8.03 15.90 -2.13
CA ARG A 84 8.71 14.67 -2.56
C ARG A 84 9.51 14.06 -1.43
N VAL A 85 9.60 12.74 -1.42
CA VAL A 85 10.54 12.04 -0.55
C VAL A 85 11.96 12.43 -0.95
N GLY A 86 12.81 12.77 0.01
CA GLY A 86 14.16 13.28 -0.24
C GLY A 86 14.28 14.80 -0.12
N GLU A 87 13.17 15.53 -0.17
CA GLU A 87 13.15 16.96 0.12
C GLU A 87 13.13 17.23 1.63
N ARG A 88 13.61 18.43 2.01
CA ARG A 88 13.39 18.94 3.36
C ARG A 88 11.93 19.37 3.50
N VAL A 89 11.25 18.80 4.48
CA VAL A 89 9.83 19.07 4.78
C VAL A 89 9.65 19.39 6.26
N ASP A 90 8.63 20.18 6.55
CA ASP A 90 8.32 20.60 7.91
C ASP A 90 7.68 19.46 8.72
N ALA A 91 7.76 19.58 10.04
CA ALA A 91 7.21 18.60 10.96
C ALA A 91 5.70 18.35 10.76
N ALA A 92 4.95 19.37 10.33
CA ALA A 92 3.52 19.26 10.07
C ALA A 92 3.20 18.28 8.92
N VAL A 93 3.99 18.30 7.84
CA VAL A 93 3.83 17.38 6.70
C VAL A 93 4.10 15.95 7.15
N LYS A 94 5.18 15.73 7.90
CA LYS A 94 5.51 14.41 8.46
C LYS A 94 4.43 13.91 9.42
N ALA A 95 3.92 14.78 10.29
CA ALA A 95 2.87 14.43 11.24
C ALA A 95 1.55 14.07 10.53
N ALA A 96 1.18 14.79 9.47
CA ALA A 96 0.02 14.47 8.65
C ALA A 96 0.19 13.13 7.93
N SER A 97 1.35 12.91 7.31
CA SER A 97 1.70 11.69 6.59
C SER A 97 1.68 10.43 7.46
N ARG A 98 2.14 10.50 8.72
CA ARG A 98 2.07 9.38 9.67
C ARG A 98 0.64 8.97 10.02
N ARG A 99 -0.32 9.88 9.89
CA ARG A 99 -1.74 9.64 10.14
C ARG A 99 -2.52 9.21 8.89
N ALA A 100 -1.93 9.32 7.71
CA ALA A 100 -2.58 8.92 6.48
C ALA A 100 -2.78 7.39 6.45
N PRO A 101 -3.96 6.89 6.05
CA PRO A 101 -4.26 5.47 6.00
C PRO A 101 -3.48 4.74 4.91
#